data_AF-A0A7S0YAI7-F1
#
_entry.id   AF-A0A7S0YAI7-F1
#
_cell.length_a   1.000
_cell.length_b   1.000
_cell.length_c   1.000
_cell.angle_alpha   90.00
_cell.angle_beta   90.00
_cell.angle_gamma   90.00
#
_symmetry.space_group_name_H-M   'P 1'
#
loop_
_entity.id
_entity.type
_entity.pdbx_description
1 polymer ?
#
loop_
_entity_poly.entity_id
_entity_poly.type
_entity_poly.pdbx_seq_one_letter_code
_entity_poly.pdbx_strand_id
1 'polypeptide(L)'
;MVLRTRAAAAAAAGDYVGAATHFALIAGGAPSFEEIALGFVNAEQPTALRAFLYARLQNLAPSDKTQATLVASWLLELLLDSVNKALLEEGGAHGASYLAAVDSLRSFLTQYFAVLDVNVALTLLGDYGRSEELMLLAGLREDHEGAIRRLIVTPGGAESALVALRRPSASRELIVAFAPALITAAPAATVDLLISLHPPIEPHRLLPALLRFGERDSSPLARKEVLRYIDWAVTRDLGGGGG
;
A
#
# COMPACT_ATOMS: atom_id res chain seq x y z
N MET A 1 -24.92 -30.85 -7.58
CA MET A 1 -25.35 -31.04 -8.99
C MET A 1 -26.16 -29.86 -9.52
N VAL A 2 -27.20 -29.38 -8.81
CA VAL A 2 -28.07 -28.27 -9.26
C VAL A 2 -27.37 -26.90 -9.40
N LEU A 3 -26.45 -26.54 -8.49
CA LEU A 3 -25.72 -25.27 -8.59
C LEU A 3 -24.78 -25.23 -9.81
N ARG A 4 -24.21 -26.39 -10.18
CA ARG A 4 -23.31 -26.51 -11.33
C ARG A 4 -24.05 -26.30 -12.65
N THR A 5 -25.20 -26.93 -12.80
CA THR A 5 -26.02 -26.78 -14.02
C THR A 5 -26.58 -25.36 -14.14
N ARG A 6 -26.97 -24.73 -13.03
CA ARG A 6 -27.38 -23.31 -13.03
C ARG A 6 -26.25 -22.36 -13.40
N ALA A 7 -25.05 -22.57 -12.84
CA ALA A 7 -23.89 -21.73 -13.16
C ALA A 7 -23.46 -21.88 -14.63
N ALA A 8 -23.43 -23.11 -15.15
CA ALA A 8 -23.14 -23.38 -16.56
C ALA A 8 -24.20 -22.81 -17.50
N ALA A 9 -25.49 -22.90 -17.13
CA ALA A 9 -26.57 -22.30 -17.92
C ALA A 9 -26.51 -20.76 -17.92
N ALA A 10 -26.20 -20.14 -16.78
CA ALA A 10 -26.01 -18.69 -16.69
C ALA A 10 -24.82 -18.22 -17.54
N ALA A 11 -23.69 -18.93 -17.49
CA ALA A 11 -22.52 -18.64 -18.33
C ALA A 11 -22.83 -18.82 -19.83
N ALA A 12 -23.58 -19.87 -20.21
CA ALA A 12 -24.01 -20.09 -21.59
C ALA A 12 -25.02 -19.02 -22.08
N ALA A 13 -25.76 -18.41 -21.16
CA ALA A 13 -26.67 -17.30 -21.44
C ALA A 13 -25.97 -15.92 -21.45
N GLY A 14 -24.66 -15.86 -21.19
CA GLY A 14 -23.89 -14.61 -21.10
C GLY A 14 -24.00 -13.88 -19.76
N ASP A 15 -24.75 -14.42 -18.78
CA ASP A 15 -24.82 -13.89 -17.41
C ASP A 15 -23.67 -14.45 -16.56
N TYR A 16 -22.47 -13.92 -16.80
CA TYR A 16 -21.27 -14.35 -16.10
C TYR A 16 -21.26 -13.96 -14.61
N VAL A 17 -21.94 -12.88 -14.21
CA VAL A 17 -22.04 -12.47 -12.79
C VAL A 17 -22.98 -13.40 -12.04
N GLY A 18 -24.14 -13.75 -12.62
CA GLY A 18 -25.02 -14.78 -12.07
C GLY A 18 -24.31 -16.13 -11.96
N ALA A 19 -23.55 -16.52 -12.98
CA ALA A 19 -22.73 -17.73 -12.93
C ALA A 19 -21.71 -17.70 -11.77
N ALA A 20 -21.02 -16.57 -11.58
CA ALA A 20 -20.05 -16.37 -10.50
C ALA A 20 -20.67 -16.58 -9.11
N THR A 21 -21.85 -16.02 -8.85
CA THR A 21 -22.52 -16.20 -7.55
C THR A 21 -22.89 -17.65 -7.27
N HIS A 22 -23.37 -18.39 -8.28
CA HIS A 22 -23.70 -19.80 -8.14
C HIS A 22 -22.46 -20.68 -7.99
N PHE A 23 -21.39 -20.39 -8.73
CA PHE A 23 -20.12 -21.08 -8.59
C PHE A 23 -19.49 -20.87 -7.22
N ALA A 24 -19.64 -19.67 -6.63
CA ALA A 24 -19.07 -19.35 -5.32
C ALA A 24 -19.65 -20.20 -4.16
N LEU A 25 -20.83 -20.78 -4.34
CA LEU A 25 -21.49 -21.64 -3.34
C LEU A 25 -21.07 -23.12 -3.42
N ILE A 26 -20.28 -23.51 -4.42
CA ILE A 26 -19.88 -24.91 -4.60
C ILE A 26 -18.72 -25.23 -3.65
N ALA A 27 -18.99 -25.87 -2.51
CA ALA A 27 -17.95 -26.36 -1.62
C ALA A 27 -17.50 -27.78 -2.04
N GLY A 28 -16.22 -27.93 -2.41
CA GLY A 28 -15.60 -29.22 -2.72
C GLY A 28 -16.03 -29.88 -4.04
N GLY A 29 -15.16 -30.77 -4.55
CA GLY A 29 -15.37 -31.52 -5.80
C GLY A 29 -15.18 -30.67 -7.07
N ALA A 30 -15.58 -31.23 -8.22
CA ALA A 30 -15.39 -30.60 -9.54
C ALA A 30 -16.62 -29.77 -10.00
N PRO A 31 -16.47 -28.56 -10.58
CA PRO A 31 -15.19 -27.95 -10.89
C PRO A 31 -14.51 -27.37 -9.65
N SER A 32 -13.18 -27.47 -9.61
CA SER A 32 -12.35 -26.91 -8.53
C SER A 32 -12.42 -25.39 -8.52
N PHE A 33 -11.89 -24.77 -7.46
CA PHE A 33 -11.78 -23.31 -7.38
C PHE A 33 -10.98 -22.74 -8.58
N GLU A 34 -9.85 -23.37 -8.90
CA GLU A 34 -8.94 -22.99 -9.97
C GLU A 34 -9.59 -23.15 -11.33
N GLU A 35 -10.32 -24.25 -11.57
CA GLU A 35 -11.02 -24.49 -12.83
C GLU A 35 -12.08 -23.42 -13.09
N ILE A 36 -12.83 -23.01 -12.07
CA ILE A 36 -13.83 -21.94 -12.18
C ILE A 36 -13.13 -20.60 -12.44
N ALA A 37 -12.12 -20.26 -11.65
CA ALA A 37 -11.42 -18.98 -11.76
C ALA A 37 -10.74 -18.83 -13.13
N LEU A 38 -10.05 -19.89 -13.59
CA LEU A 38 -9.42 -19.95 -14.91
C LEU A 38 -10.46 -19.86 -16.03
N GLY A 39 -11.66 -20.42 -15.84
CA GLY A 39 -12.78 -20.25 -16.77
C GLY A 39 -13.15 -18.78 -16.98
N PHE A 40 -13.22 -17.97 -15.92
CA PHE A 40 -13.49 -16.54 -16.04
C PHE A 40 -12.32 -15.75 -16.65
N VAL A 41 -11.07 -16.14 -16.34
CA VAL A 41 -9.87 -15.55 -16.96
C VAL A 41 -9.86 -15.80 -18.46
N ASN A 42 -10.06 -17.05 -18.89
CA ASN A 42 -10.06 -17.43 -20.31
C ASN A 42 -11.22 -16.81 -21.10
N ALA A 43 -12.33 -16.50 -20.43
CA ALA A 43 -13.48 -15.80 -21.03
C ALA A 43 -13.34 -14.26 -21.01
N GLU A 44 -12.21 -13.74 -20.51
CA GLU A 44 -11.94 -12.31 -20.36
C GLU A 44 -13.04 -11.58 -19.56
N GLN A 45 -13.53 -12.21 -18.49
CA GLN A 45 -14.61 -11.68 -17.64
C GLN A 45 -14.10 -11.23 -16.25
N PRO A 46 -13.35 -10.11 -16.13
CA PRO A 46 -12.78 -9.67 -14.86
C PRO A 46 -13.85 -9.30 -13.82
N THR A 47 -15.00 -8.76 -14.26
CA THR A 47 -16.13 -8.43 -13.37
C THR A 47 -16.72 -9.69 -12.74
N ALA A 48 -16.88 -10.76 -13.52
CA ALA A 48 -17.40 -12.03 -13.04
C ALA A 48 -16.40 -12.74 -12.13
N LEU A 49 -15.11 -12.74 -12.49
CA LEU A 49 -14.05 -13.26 -11.63
C LEU A 49 -14.05 -12.55 -10.28
N ARG A 50 -14.11 -11.21 -10.27
CA ARG A 50 -14.17 -10.42 -9.03
C ARG A 50 -15.40 -10.78 -8.19
N ALA A 51 -16.58 -10.89 -8.81
CA ALA A 51 -17.80 -11.30 -8.12
C ALA A 51 -17.68 -12.71 -7.52
N PHE A 52 -17.08 -13.65 -8.25
CA PHE A 52 -16.83 -15.01 -7.79
C PHE A 52 -15.90 -15.01 -6.57
N LEU A 53 -14.77 -14.31 -6.65
CA LEU A 53 -13.79 -14.25 -5.56
C LEU A 53 -14.36 -13.58 -4.30
N TYR A 54 -15.14 -12.49 -4.45
CA TYR A 54 -15.83 -11.88 -3.31
C TYR A 54 -16.79 -12.84 -2.63
N ALA A 55 -17.65 -13.48 -3.42
CA ALA A 55 -18.61 -14.44 -2.90
C ALA A 55 -17.88 -15.65 -2.29
N ARG A 56 -16.74 -16.07 -2.83
CA ARG A 56 -15.89 -17.09 -2.21
C ARG A 56 -15.35 -16.66 -0.87
N LEU A 57 -14.74 -15.48 -0.79
CA LEU A 57 -14.15 -14.95 0.43
C LEU A 57 -15.17 -14.87 1.58
N GLN A 58 -16.43 -14.55 1.26
CA GLN A 58 -17.54 -14.50 2.23
C GLN A 58 -18.02 -15.88 2.70
N ASN A 59 -17.81 -16.93 1.90
CA ASN A 59 -18.34 -18.27 2.15
C ASN A 59 -17.26 -19.29 2.60
N LEU A 60 -15.98 -18.89 2.67
CA LEU A 60 -14.92 -19.75 3.19
C LEU A 60 -15.11 -20.04 4.68
N ALA A 61 -14.74 -21.24 5.12
CA ALA A 61 -14.81 -21.57 6.53
C ALA A 61 -13.73 -20.77 7.30
N PRO A 62 -13.96 -20.42 8.58
CA PRO A 62 -12.96 -19.73 9.40
C PRO A 62 -11.62 -20.48 9.55
N SER A 63 -11.62 -21.79 9.31
CA SER A 63 -10.42 -22.64 9.27
C SER A 63 -9.56 -22.42 8.03
N ASP A 64 -10.13 -21.94 6.93
CA ASP A 64 -9.50 -21.91 5.61
C ASP A 64 -8.65 -20.64 5.41
N LYS A 65 -7.88 -20.28 6.43
CA LYS A 65 -7.12 -19.01 6.48
C LYS A 65 -6.21 -18.82 5.28
N THR A 66 -5.47 -19.85 4.88
CA THR A 66 -4.57 -19.79 3.73
C THR A 66 -5.30 -19.50 2.43
N GLN A 67 -6.45 -20.15 2.20
CA GLN A 67 -7.26 -19.89 1.01
C GLN A 67 -7.86 -18.49 1.05
N ALA A 68 -8.35 -18.06 2.21
CA ALA A 68 -8.90 -16.71 2.39
C ALA A 68 -7.85 -15.64 2.08
N THR A 69 -6.62 -15.80 2.58
CA THR A 69 -5.50 -14.89 2.28
C THR A 69 -5.17 -14.89 0.79
N LEU A 70 -5.08 -16.06 0.14
CA LEU A 70 -4.79 -16.14 -1.30
C LEU A 70 -5.88 -15.46 -2.15
N VAL A 71 -7.16 -15.73 -1.85
CA VAL A 71 -8.30 -15.11 -2.53
C VAL A 71 -8.32 -13.59 -2.29
N ALA A 72 -8.04 -13.14 -1.07
CA ALA A 72 -7.99 -11.72 -0.74
C ALA A 72 -6.83 -11.00 -1.45
N SER A 73 -5.65 -11.61 -1.52
CA SER A 73 -4.50 -11.06 -2.27
C SER A 73 -4.80 -10.94 -3.75
N TRP A 74 -5.47 -11.93 -4.34
CA TRP A 74 -5.87 -11.85 -5.75
C TRP A 74 -6.95 -10.78 -6.00
N LEU A 75 -7.93 -10.67 -5.11
CA LEU A 75 -8.92 -9.58 -5.15
C LEU A 75 -8.27 -8.20 -5.07
N LEU A 76 -7.26 -8.04 -4.21
CA LEU A 76 -6.50 -6.80 -4.09
C LEU A 76 -5.88 -6.43 -5.44
N GLU A 77 -5.17 -7.36 -6.08
CA GLU A 77 -4.54 -7.15 -7.39
C GLU A 77 -5.58 -6.77 -8.47
N LEU A 78 -6.70 -7.48 -8.55
CA LEU A 78 -7.78 -7.16 -9.51
C LEU A 78 -8.40 -5.77 -9.25
N LEU A 79 -8.51 -5.35 -7.99
CA LEU A 79 -9.00 -4.01 -7.66
C LEU A 79 -7.99 -2.94 -8.07
N LEU A 80 -6.69 -3.18 -7.86
CA LEU A 80 -5.62 -2.28 -8.29
C LEU A 80 -5.60 -2.14 -9.82
N ASP A 81 -5.74 -3.25 -10.55
CA ASP A 81 -5.88 -3.24 -12.00
C ASP A 81 -7.11 -2.44 -12.44
N SER A 82 -8.23 -2.57 -11.73
CA SER A 82 -9.45 -1.81 -12.05
C SER A 82 -9.27 -0.31 -11.87
N VAL A 83 -8.50 0.12 -10.86
CA VAL A 83 -8.16 1.53 -10.65
C VAL A 83 -7.29 2.06 -11.79
N ASN A 84 -6.24 1.32 -12.17
CA ASN A 84 -5.37 1.71 -13.28
C ASN A 84 -6.12 1.75 -14.61
N LYS A 85 -6.99 0.76 -14.87
CA LYS A 85 -7.81 0.73 -16.08
C LYS A 85 -8.75 1.93 -16.15
N ALA A 86 -9.45 2.25 -15.06
CA ALA A 86 -10.33 3.41 -15.00
C ALA A 86 -9.57 4.72 -15.25
N LEU A 87 -8.36 4.86 -14.69
CA LEU A 87 -7.49 6.01 -14.93
C LEU A 87 -7.09 6.15 -16.40
N LEU A 88 -6.74 5.04 -17.06
CA LEU A 88 -6.36 5.03 -18.47
C LEU A 88 -7.56 5.38 -19.39
N GLU A 89 -8.74 4.83 -19.10
CA GLU A 89 -9.97 5.10 -19.86
C GLU A 89 -10.39 6.58 -19.79
N GLU A 90 -10.10 7.24 -18.66
CA GLU A 90 -10.36 8.67 -18.46
C GLU A 90 -9.17 9.57 -18.88
N GLY A 91 -8.19 9.02 -19.61
CA GLY A 91 -7.06 9.79 -20.16
C GLY A 91 -6.12 10.35 -19.08
N GLY A 92 -6.03 9.70 -17.93
CA GLY A 92 -5.25 10.14 -16.78
C GLY A 92 -6.00 11.11 -15.86
N ALA A 93 -7.26 11.45 -16.15
CA ALA A 93 -8.08 12.24 -15.25
C ALA A 93 -8.62 11.40 -14.10
N HIS A 94 -8.76 12.01 -12.92
CA HIS A 94 -9.43 11.40 -11.77
C HIS A 94 -10.95 11.64 -11.86
N GLY A 95 -11.58 11.06 -12.88
CA GLY A 95 -13.01 11.15 -13.11
C GLY A 95 -13.84 10.20 -12.23
N ALA A 96 -15.12 10.08 -12.56
CA ALA A 96 -16.08 9.34 -11.74
C ALA A 96 -15.78 7.84 -11.67
N SER A 97 -15.32 7.24 -12.78
CA SER A 97 -14.98 5.81 -12.82
C SER A 97 -13.76 5.51 -11.96
N TYR A 98 -12.73 6.36 -12.07
CA TYR A 98 -11.54 6.25 -11.24
C TYR A 98 -11.87 6.37 -9.74
N LEU A 99 -12.64 7.39 -9.36
CA LEU A 99 -13.02 7.59 -7.96
C LEU A 99 -13.83 6.41 -7.42
N ALA A 100 -14.78 5.87 -8.19
CA ALA A 100 -15.55 4.70 -7.79
C ALA A 100 -14.67 3.44 -7.63
N ALA A 101 -13.64 3.27 -8.47
CA ALA A 101 -12.68 2.17 -8.34
C ALA A 101 -11.82 2.32 -7.07
N VAL A 102 -11.36 3.55 -6.77
CA VAL A 102 -10.60 3.85 -5.54
C VAL A 102 -11.44 3.60 -4.29
N ASP A 103 -12.70 4.04 -4.28
CA ASP A 103 -13.62 3.80 -3.16
C ASP A 103 -13.88 2.30 -2.94
N SER A 104 -14.00 1.54 -4.03
CA SER A 104 -14.11 0.08 -3.98
C SER A 104 -12.88 -0.57 -3.36
N LEU A 105 -11.67 -0.11 -3.74
CA LEU A 105 -10.41 -0.57 -3.15
C LEU A 105 -10.32 -0.23 -1.66
N ARG A 106 -10.64 1.00 -1.25
CA ARG A 106 -10.62 1.42 0.17
C ARG A 106 -11.62 0.64 1.01
N SER A 107 -12.81 0.40 0.48
CA SER A 107 -13.84 -0.41 1.14
C SER A 107 -13.36 -1.85 1.34
N PHE A 108 -12.74 -2.44 0.31
CA PHE A 108 -12.14 -3.78 0.41
C PHE A 108 -11.05 -3.85 1.47
N LEU A 109 -10.09 -2.92 1.47
CA LEU A 109 -9.03 -2.88 2.47
C LEU A 109 -9.60 -2.76 3.88
N THR A 110 -10.57 -1.88 4.09
CA THR A 110 -11.21 -1.69 5.40
C THR A 110 -11.95 -2.94 5.87
N GLN A 111 -12.61 -3.66 4.96
CA GLN A 111 -13.38 -4.84 5.29
C GLN A 111 -12.51 -6.09 5.52
N TYR A 112 -11.45 -6.26 4.72
CA TYR A 112 -10.66 -7.50 4.68
C TYR A 112 -9.22 -7.32 5.14
N PHE A 113 -8.86 -6.18 5.77
CA PHE A 113 -7.49 -5.92 6.21
C PHE A 113 -6.93 -7.09 7.01
N ALA A 114 -7.71 -7.69 7.92
CA ALA A 114 -7.31 -8.78 8.81
C ALA A 114 -6.96 -10.09 8.10
N VAL A 115 -7.54 -10.34 6.92
CA VAL A 115 -7.34 -11.57 6.13
C VAL A 115 -6.13 -11.46 5.20
N LEU A 116 -5.81 -10.24 4.75
CA LEU A 116 -4.67 -9.96 3.89
C LEU A 116 -3.35 -10.27 4.60
N ASP A 117 -2.41 -10.86 3.86
CA ASP A 117 -1.01 -10.85 4.27
C ASP A 117 -0.45 -9.42 4.14
N VAL A 118 0.07 -8.89 5.24
CA VAL A 118 0.49 -7.48 5.31
C VAL A 118 1.66 -7.19 4.35
N ASN A 119 2.62 -8.10 4.22
CA ASN A 119 3.80 -7.87 3.38
C ASN A 119 3.43 -7.89 1.90
N VAL A 120 2.59 -8.86 1.50
CA VAL A 120 2.08 -8.95 0.13
C VAL A 120 1.24 -7.72 -0.21
N ALA A 121 0.33 -7.31 0.68
CA ALA A 121 -0.53 -6.17 0.43
C ALA A 121 0.24 -4.84 0.35
N LEU A 122 1.20 -4.59 1.24
CA LEU A 122 2.08 -3.42 1.17
C LEU A 122 2.94 -3.45 -0.10
N THR A 123 3.41 -4.63 -0.51
CA THR A 123 4.17 -4.80 -1.75
C THR A 123 3.33 -4.39 -2.96
N LEU A 124 2.16 -5.00 -3.15
CA LEU A 124 1.25 -4.69 -4.24
C LEU A 124 0.85 -3.21 -4.26
N LEU A 125 0.44 -2.64 -3.12
CA LEU A 125 0.07 -1.22 -3.05
C LEU A 125 1.25 -0.30 -3.44
N GLY A 126 2.46 -0.64 -3.02
CA GLY A 126 3.66 0.11 -3.38
C GLY A 126 4.02 0.00 -4.87
N ASP A 127 3.90 -1.19 -5.45
CA ASP A 127 4.21 -1.42 -6.88
C ASP A 127 3.21 -0.70 -7.80
N TYR A 128 1.95 -0.61 -7.38
CA TYR A 128 0.90 0.13 -8.08
C TYR A 128 0.87 1.63 -7.73
N GLY A 129 1.83 2.13 -6.95
CA GLY A 129 1.92 3.55 -6.58
C GLY A 129 0.79 4.07 -5.68
N ARG A 130 0.02 3.19 -5.03
CA ARG A 130 -1.14 3.51 -4.19
C ARG A 130 -0.74 3.94 -2.79
N SER A 131 0.03 5.01 -2.69
CA SER A 131 0.61 5.50 -1.43
C SER A 131 -0.45 5.83 -0.36
N GLU A 132 -1.60 6.40 -0.76
CA GLU A 132 -2.69 6.73 0.17
C GLU A 132 -3.33 5.47 0.76
N GLU A 133 -3.63 4.47 -0.09
CA GLU A 133 -4.23 3.21 0.34
C GLU A 133 -3.23 2.33 1.12
N LEU A 134 -1.93 2.42 0.81
CA LEU A 134 -0.86 1.83 1.59
C LEU A 134 -0.88 2.37 3.03
N MET A 135 -0.95 3.70 3.18
CA MET A 135 -1.05 4.34 4.50
C MET A 135 -2.37 4.02 5.22
N LEU A 136 -3.48 3.86 4.49
CA LEU A 136 -4.75 3.39 5.05
C LEU A 136 -4.59 1.99 5.67
N LEU A 137 -4.03 1.05 4.92
CA LEU A 137 -3.81 -0.32 5.41
C LEU A 137 -2.88 -0.35 6.62
N ALA A 138 -1.82 0.46 6.59
CA ALA A 138 -0.89 0.64 7.70
C ALA A 138 -1.61 1.12 8.96
N GLY A 139 -2.50 2.09 8.84
CA GLY A 139 -3.30 2.61 9.95
C GLY A 139 -4.24 1.54 10.53
N LEU A 140 -4.90 0.75 9.67
CA LEU A 140 -5.79 -0.35 10.10
C LEU A 140 -5.03 -1.48 10.82
N ARG A 141 -3.76 -1.68 10.48
CA ARG A 141 -2.89 -2.73 11.04
C ARG A 141 -1.96 -2.24 12.14
N GLU A 142 -1.96 -0.95 12.42
CA GLU A 142 -1.00 -0.25 13.29
C GLU A 142 0.48 -0.40 12.84
N ASP A 143 0.75 -0.86 11.61
CA ASP A 143 2.09 -1.07 11.06
C ASP A 143 2.57 0.12 10.21
N HIS A 144 2.83 1.23 10.90
CA HIS A 144 3.34 2.45 10.25
C HIS A 144 4.80 2.30 9.79
N GLU A 145 5.60 1.50 10.49
CA GLU A 145 7.01 1.29 10.15
C GLU A 145 7.16 0.54 8.84
N GLY A 146 6.44 -0.58 8.66
CA GLY A 146 6.46 -1.36 7.43
C GLY A 146 6.00 -0.54 6.23
N ALA A 147 4.98 0.28 6.42
CA ALA A 147 4.47 1.18 5.40
C ALA A 147 5.49 2.23 4.94
N ILE A 148 6.13 2.92 5.88
CA ILE A 148 7.16 3.93 5.58
C ILE A 148 8.35 3.27 4.89
N ARG A 149 8.80 2.12 5.38
CA ARG A 149 9.88 1.33 4.77
C ARG A 149 9.58 1.02 3.31
N ARG A 150 8.34 0.62 3.02
CA ARG A 150 7.89 0.32 1.66
C ARG A 150 7.87 1.57 0.79
N LEU A 151 7.27 2.66 1.27
CA LEU A 151 7.18 3.93 0.53
C LEU A 151 8.56 4.49 0.14
N ILE A 152 9.56 4.38 1.01
CA ILE A 152 10.91 4.91 0.73
C ILE A 152 11.59 4.18 -0.44
N VAL A 153 11.35 2.87 -0.59
CA VAL A 153 11.93 2.06 -1.67
C VAL A 153 11.14 2.22 -2.97
N THR A 154 9.86 2.59 -2.90
CA THR A 154 9.05 2.87 -4.08
C THR A 154 9.51 4.18 -4.76
N PRO A 155 9.72 4.18 -6.09
CA PRO A 155 10.05 5.40 -6.82
C PRO A 155 9.05 6.54 -6.56
N GLY A 156 9.55 7.69 -6.12
CA GLY A 156 8.71 8.86 -5.77
C GLY A 156 7.95 8.76 -4.45
N GLY A 157 8.05 7.64 -3.72
CA GLY A 157 7.33 7.42 -2.46
C GLY A 157 7.95 8.12 -1.24
N ALA A 158 9.16 8.69 -1.37
CA ALA A 158 9.81 9.45 -0.30
C ALA A 158 8.98 10.65 0.18
N GLU A 159 8.30 11.37 -0.73
CA GLU A 159 7.43 12.50 -0.36
C GLU A 159 6.22 12.02 0.45
N SER A 160 5.58 10.92 0.04
CA SER A 160 4.48 10.30 0.79
C SER A 160 4.93 9.85 2.17
N ALA A 161 6.14 9.28 2.28
CA ALA A 161 6.73 8.91 3.57
C ALA A 161 6.97 10.13 4.47
N LEU A 162 7.46 11.25 3.91
CA LEU A 162 7.63 12.50 4.66
C LEU A 162 6.29 13.08 5.14
N VAL A 163 5.24 13.03 4.31
CA VAL A 163 3.89 13.43 4.72
C VAL A 163 3.37 12.56 5.86
N ALA A 164 3.61 11.24 5.82
CA ALA A 164 3.26 10.34 6.91
C ALA A 164 4.01 10.67 8.21
N LEU A 165 5.32 10.94 8.13
CA LEU A 165 6.17 11.28 9.27
C LEU A 165 5.92 12.67 9.86
N ARG A 166 5.26 13.57 9.12
CA ARG A 166 4.81 14.88 9.64
C ARG A 166 3.59 14.78 10.56
N ARG A 167 2.86 13.65 10.55
CA ARG A 167 1.66 13.50 11.37
C ARG A 167 2.03 13.40 12.85
N PRO A 168 1.22 13.95 13.77
CA PRO A 168 1.49 13.87 15.21
C PRO A 168 1.58 12.44 15.77
N SER A 169 1.01 11.46 15.06
CA SER A 169 1.06 10.04 15.42
C SER A 169 2.40 9.37 15.12
N ALA A 170 3.27 9.97 14.32
CA ALA A 170 4.58 9.40 14.00
C ALA A 170 5.52 9.55 15.19
N SER A 171 6.12 8.45 15.63
CA SER A 171 7.12 8.50 16.71
C SER A 171 8.42 9.13 16.21
N ARG A 172 9.14 9.77 17.14
CA ARG A 172 10.46 10.37 16.84
C ARG A 172 11.48 9.31 16.48
N GLU A 173 11.33 8.13 17.06
CA GLU A 173 12.14 6.94 16.80
C GLU A 173 12.04 6.53 15.33
N LEU A 174 10.85 6.57 14.74
CA LEU A 174 10.66 6.30 13.31
C LEU A 174 11.36 7.34 12.43
N ILE A 175 11.25 8.63 12.78
CA ILE A 175 11.93 9.71 12.04
C ILE A 175 13.45 9.48 12.06
N VAL A 176 14.03 9.19 13.23
CA VAL A 176 15.46 8.91 13.37
C VAL A 176 15.87 7.66 12.58
N ALA A 177 15.08 6.59 12.67
CA ALA A 177 15.38 5.33 11.99
C ALA A 177 15.40 5.47 10.46
N PHE A 178 14.48 6.25 9.90
CA PHE A 178 14.35 6.43 8.45
C PHE A 178 15.11 7.65 7.90
N ALA A 179 15.64 8.54 8.75
CA ALA A 179 16.34 9.75 8.32
C ALA A 179 17.45 9.50 7.28
N PRO A 180 18.33 8.48 7.39
CA PRO A 180 19.35 8.23 6.37
C PRO A 180 18.76 7.83 5.01
N ALA A 181 17.74 6.98 5.02
CA ALA A 181 17.11 6.54 3.79
C ALA A 181 16.37 7.71 3.11
N LEU A 182 15.68 8.53 3.90
CA LEU A 182 14.98 9.72 3.44
C LEU A 182 15.93 10.83 2.96
N ILE A 183 17.08 11.03 3.59
CA ILE A 183 18.09 11.99 3.11
C ILE A 183 18.67 11.54 1.78
N THR A 184 18.81 10.23 1.57
CA THR A 184 19.28 9.70 0.28
C THR A 184 18.24 9.92 -0.82
N ALA A 185 16.96 9.71 -0.51
CA ALA A 185 15.87 9.79 -1.48
C ALA A 185 15.34 11.22 -1.73
N ALA A 186 15.21 12.04 -0.68
CA ALA A 186 14.67 13.40 -0.69
C ALA A 186 15.42 14.31 0.33
N PRO A 187 16.67 14.71 0.04
CA PRO A 187 17.53 15.37 1.03
C PRO A 187 16.96 16.68 1.59
N ALA A 188 16.52 17.59 0.71
CA ALA A 188 16.04 18.91 1.12
C ALA A 188 14.76 18.81 1.97
N ALA A 189 13.76 18.07 1.49
CA ALA A 189 12.49 17.90 2.18
C ALA A 189 12.63 17.16 3.52
N THR A 190 13.60 16.24 3.64
CA THR A 190 13.91 15.56 4.89
C THR A 190 14.55 16.50 5.90
N VAL A 191 15.51 17.31 5.49
CA VAL A 191 16.14 18.30 6.39
C VAL A 191 15.14 19.37 6.82
N ASP A 192 14.29 19.83 5.92
CA ASP A 192 13.20 20.75 6.26
C ASP A 192 12.26 20.14 7.31
N LEU A 193 11.92 18.85 7.18
CA LEU A 193 11.17 18.12 8.21
C LEU A 193 11.91 18.16 9.55
N LEU A 194 13.18 17.74 9.59
CA LEU A 194 13.98 17.67 10.82
C LEU A 194 14.08 19.03 11.54
N ILE A 195 14.24 20.12 10.78
CA ILE A 195 14.30 21.50 11.31
C ILE A 195 12.93 21.95 11.84
N SER A 196 11.83 21.53 11.19
CA SER A 196 10.47 21.93 11.57
C SER A 196 9.92 21.24 12.83
N LEU A 197 10.58 20.21 13.35
CA LEU A 197 10.10 19.43 14.50
C LEU A 197 10.19 20.24 15.81
N HIS A 198 9.10 20.21 16.58
CA HIS A 198 8.99 20.85 17.88
C HIS A 198 8.45 19.86 18.94
N PRO A 199 9.21 19.55 20.01
CA PRO A 199 10.64 19.84 20.20
C PRO A 199 11.51 19.23 19.08
N PRO A 200 12.75 19.70 18.90
CA PRO A 200 13.67 19.13 17.90
C PRO A 200 14.08 17.70 18.28
N ILE A 201 14.62 16.97 17.32
CA ILE A 201 15.38 15.74 17.63
C ILE A 201 16.78 16.16 18.05
N GLU A 202 17.28 15.56 19.14
CA GLU A 202 18.61 15.84 19.65
C GLU A 202 19.68 15.48 18.60
N PRO A 203 20.58 16.41 18.24
CA PRO A 203 21.53 16.20 17.15
C PRO A 203 22.38 14.94 17.31
N HIS A 204 22.78 14.59 18.53
CA HIS A 204 23.59 13.40 18.80
C HIS A 204 22.91 12.07 18.43
N ARG A 205 21.56 12.02 18.36
CA ARG A 205 20.81 10.84 17.89
C ARG A 205 20.88 10.69 16.36
N LEU A 206 21.01 11.79 15.64
CA LEU A 206 21.04 11.82 14.17
C LEU A 206 22.47 11.81 13.62
N LEU A 207 23.42 12.47 14.30
CA LEU A 207 24.81 12.62 13.84
C LEU A 207 25.48 11.31 13.38
N PRO A 208 25.41 10.18 14.12
CA PRO A 208 26.02 8.92 13.66
C PRO A 208 25.45 8.47 12.31
N ALA A 209 24.15 8.69 12.11
CA ALA A 209 23.45 8.31 10.90
C ALA A 209 23.77 9.27 9.74
N LEU A 210 24.07 10.54 10.05
CA LEU A 210 24.38 11.61 9.10
C LEU A 210 25.85 11.65 8.65
N LEU A 211 26.78 11.12 9.44
CA LEU A 211 28.22 11.11 9.11
C LEU A 211 28.52 10.50 7.73
N ARG A 212 27.75 9.49 7.33
CA ARG A 212 27.86 8.83 6.01
C ARG A 212 27.66 9.79 4.82
N PHE A 213 27.03 10.94 5.03
CA PHE A 213 26.82 11.95 3.97
C PHE A 213 27.97 12.95 3.85
N GLY A 214 28.91 12.93 4.81
CA GLY A 214 30.16 13.70 4.76
C GLY A 214 31.27 13.01 3.97
N GLU A 215 31.12 11.71 3.67
CA GLU A 215 32.08 10.94 2.88
C GLU A 215 32.11 11.40 1.42
N ARG A 216 33.23 11.18 0.72
CA ARG A 216 33.43 11.70 -0.65
C ARG A 216 32.43 11.13 -1.66
N ASP A 217 31.96 9.92 -1.42
CA ASP A 217 31.08 9.17 -2.31
C ASP A 217 29.59 9.53 -2.15
N SER A 218 29.25 10.34 -1.16
CA SER A 218 27.87 10.79 -0.93
C SER A 218 27.42 11.82 -1.96
N SER A 219 26.12 11.82 -2.27
CA SER A 219 25.50 12.82 -3.14
C SER A 219 25.85 14.26 -2.69
N PRO A 220 26.34 15.14 -3.58
CA PRO A 220 26.65 16.53 -3.25
C PRO A 220 25.44 17.28 -2.67
N LEU A 221 24.24 16.97 -3.14
CA LEU A 221 23.00 17.54 -2.62
C LEU A 221 22.74 17.06 -1.18
N ALA A 222 22.84 15.75 -0.94
CA ALA A 222 22.68 15.21 0.42
C ALA A 222 23.71 15.79 1.39
N ARG A 223 24.97 15.93 0.97
CA ARG A 223 26.02 16.56 1.76
C ARG A 223 25.68 18.02 2.12
N LYS A 224 25.26 18.82 1.14
CA LYS A 224 24.86 20.22 1.35
C LYS A 224 23.72 20.34 2.36
N GLU A 225 22.68 19.52 2.21
CA GLU A 225 21.51 19.57 3.08
C GLU A 225 21.83 19.08 4.50
N VAL A 226 22.68 18.05 4.64
CA VAL A 226 23.15 17.59 5.96
C VAL A 226 23.98 18.65 6.67
N LEU A 227 24.87 19.36 5.96
CA LEU A 227 25.62 20.48 6.52
C LEU A 227 24.68 21.60 7.01
N ARG A 228 23.64 21.92 6.23
CA ARG A 228 22.59 22.86 6.64
C ARG A 228 21.91 22.46 7.96
N TYR A 229 21.60 21.17 8.13
CA TYR A 229 21.04 20.66 9.39
C TYR A 229 22.03 20.80 10.56
N ILE A 230 23.31 20.46 10.35
CA ILE A 230 24.35 20.54 11.39
C ILE A 230 24.57 22.00 11.82
N ASP A 231 24.66 22.95 10.87
CA ASP A 231 24.81 24.37 11.18
C ASP A 231 23.63 24.90 12.00
N TRP A 232 22.41 24.49 11.67
CA TRP A 232 21.21 24.81 12.44
C TRP A 232 21.25 24.21 13.85
N ALA A 233 21.69 22.96 13.99
CA ALA A 233 21.81 22.28 15.29
C ALA A 233 22.84 22.98 16.20
N VAL A 234 24.02 23.32 15.66
CA VAL A 234 25.10 24.00 16.41
C VAL A 234 24.69 25.41 16.84
N THR A 235 24.10 26.19 15.94
CA THR A 235 23.65 27.56 16.26
C THR A 235 22.57 27.58 17.34
N ARG A 236 21.70 26.57 17.37
CA ARG A 236 20.68 26.40 18.40
C ARG A 236 21.28 26.03 19.77
N ASP A 237 22.15 25.03 19.84
CA ASP A 237 22.75 24.60 21.11
C ASP A 237 23.58 25.72 21.76
N LEU A 238 24.24 26.55 20.93
CA LEU A 238 24.94 27.74 21.40
C LEU A 238 24.01 28.87 21.86
N GLY A 239 22.77 28.94 21.34
CA GLY A 239 21.75 29.93 21.72
C GLY A 239 20.88 29.52 22.91
N GLY A 240 20.80 28.23 23.24
CA GLY A 240 20.00 27.69 24.36
C GLY A 240 20.75 27.56 25.69
N GLY A 241 22.06 27.82 25.72
CA GLY A 241 22.89 27.79 26.94
C GLY A 241 22.84 29.06 27.80
N GLY A 242 21.92 29.99 27.50
CA GLY A 242 21.74 31.24 28.25
C GLY A 242 20.27 31.60 28.38
N GLY A 243 19.56 30.99 29.32
CA GLY A 243 18.17 31.28 29.64
C GLY A 243 17.59 30.31 30.65
#